data_AF-A0A9C8W0J2-F1
#
_entry.id   AF-A0A9C8W0J2-F1
#
_cell.length_a   1.000
_cell.length_b   1.000
_cell.length_c   1.000
_cell.angle_alpha   90.00
_cell.angle_beta   90.00
_cell.angle_gamma   90.00
#
_symmetry.space_group_name_H-M   'P 1'
#
loop_
_entity.id
_entity.type
_entity.pdbx_description
1 polymer ?
#
loop_
_entity_poly.entity_id
_entity_poly.type
_entity_poly.pdbx_seq_one_letter_code
_entity_poly.pdbx_strand_id
1 'polypeptide(L)'
;MRLLRSLRGAGPAAVLFLLLAAAPAPAAKTAGTGGHAPAPAPGTDRAAVQDIRDIKGPLESGSDLPVLAVCTGLILAGGGMLFFILRRRRRTASAAAPSAGRQALARLAQIQTLMADDRPDEFAAGLADILRFYLESRFHLPARNRTSSEFVRSLADGPGAPPLLQDHLDRLRQWLHLCDMAKFARSPLSRQQMEAMLDAVQDFVVATDVEPPAADTTATGKPPENDRSEGQS
;
A
#
# COMPACT_ATOMS: atom_id res chain seq x y z
N MET A 1 44.45 -4.80 7.85
CA MET A 1 44.74 -3.99 6.64
C MET A 1 43.80 -4.44 5.52
N ARG A 2 43.22 -3.47 4.79
CA ARG A 2 42.37 -3.61 3.58
C ARG A 2 40.95 -4.11 3.87
N LEU A 3 39.97 -3.25 4.20
CA LEU A 3 39.39 -2.16 3.40
C LEU A 3 38.99 -2.59 1.97
N LEU A 4 37.69 -2.43 1.71
CA LEU A 4 37.03 -2.08 0.44
C LEU A 4 36.75 -3.17 -0.60
N ARG A 5 35.48 -3.61 -0.61
CA ARG A 5 34.65 -3.78 -1.82
C ARG A 5 33.17 -3.76 -1.40
N SER A 6 32.57 -2.61 -1.12
CA SER A 6 32.08 -1.60 -2.07
C SER A 6 31.13 -2.15 -3.15
N LEU A 7 29.83 -1.92 -2.89
CA LEU A 7 28.78 -1.44 -3.80
C LEU A 7 28.18 -2.39 -4.87
N ARG A 8 26.93 -2.82 -4.61
CA ARG A 8 25.81 -2.96 -5.56
C ARG A 8 24.55 -3.35 -4.75
N GLY A 9 23.40 -2.68 -4.79
CA GLY A 9 22.96 -1.60 -5.67
C GLY A 9 21.79 -0.81 -5.07
N ALA A 10 21.69 0.40 -5.60
CA ALA A 10 20.76 1.47 -5.28
C ALA A 10 19.28 1.06 -5.27
N GLY A 11 18.53 1.58 -4.29
CA GLY A 11 17.08 1.54 -4.28
C GLY A 11 16.46 2.52 -5.30
N PRO A 12 15.25 2.25 -5.80
CA PRO A 12 14.56 3.17 -6.70
C PRO A 12 13.89 4.29 -5.89
N ALA A 13 14.69 5.26 -5.46
CA ALA A 13 14.25 6.61 -5.11
C ALA A 13 14.49 7.52 -6.33
N ALA A 14 13.77 7.23 -7.40
CA ALA A 14 13.63 8.05 -8.60
C ALA A 14 12.28 7.59 -9.17
N VAL A 15 11.20 8.36 -9.09
CA VAL A 15 10.92 9.48 -9.98
C VAL A 15 10.03 10.48 -9.23
N LEU A 16 10.62 11.58 -8.78
CA LEU A 16 9.90 12.82 -8.46
C LEU A 16 10.76 13.94 -9.03
N PHE A 17 10.57 14.27 -10.31
CA PHE A 17 11.16 15.49 -10.87
C PHE A 17 10.42 15.93 -12.13
N LEU A 18 9.98 17.20 -12.10
CA LEU A 18 9.68 18.11 -13.21
C LEU A 18 8.45 17.77 -14.09
N LEU A 19 7.50 18.69 -14.30
CA LEU A 19 7.71 20.02 -14.87
C LEU A 19 6.67 21.04 -14.39
N LEU A 20 7.16 22.03 -13.64
CA LEU A 20 6.57 23.35 -13.52
C LEU A 20 7.14 24.19 -14.69
N ALA A 21 6.30 24.60 -15.63
CA ALA A 21 6.63 25.63 -16.63
C ALA A 21 5.35 26.43 -16.88
N ALA A 22 5.16 27.57 -16.22
CA ALA A 22 5.72 28.88 -16.57
C ALA A 22 5.10 29.43 -17.87
N ALA A 23 4.12 30.30 -17.68
CA ALA A 23 3.45 31.09 -18.70
C ALA A 23 4.42 32.10 -19.37
N PRO A 24 4.22 32.49 -20.64
CA PRO A 24 4.92 33.62 -21.22
C PRO A 24 4.00 34.82 -21.45
N ALA A 25 4.46 36.00 -21.02
CA ALA A 25 4.08 37.33 -21.53
C ALA A 25 5.20 38.33 -21.14
N PRO A 26 5.26 39.55 -21.72
CA PRO A 26 5.75 39.85 -23.06
C PRO A 26 6.85 40.94 -23.07
N ALA A 27 7.31 41.27 -24.29
CA ALA A 27 7.78 42.60 -24.75
C ALA A 27 9.29 42.86 -25.05
N ALA A 28 9.47 43.42 -26.25
CA ALA A 28 10.31 44.57 -26.62
C ALA A 28 11.82 44.41 -26.97
N LYS A 29 12.06 44.48 -28.29
CA LYS A 29 12.80 45.54 -29.04
C LYS A 29 14.32 45.73 -28.81
N THR A 30 15.10 45.48 -29.88
CA THR A 30 16.19 46.30 -30.46
C THR A 30 16.50 45.73 -31.87
N ALA A 31 16.36 46.47 -32.98
CA ALA A 31 17.19 47.52 -33.58
C ALA A 31 18.43 47.03 -34.37
N GLY A 32 18.42 47.25 -35.69
CA GLY A 32 19.57 47.37 -36.61
C GLY A 32 19.90 46.15 -37.47
N THR A 33 20.32 46.21 -38.74
CA THR A 33 20.56 47.29 -39.73
C THR A 33 20.82 46.62 -41.09
N GLY A 34 20.45 47.28 -42.20
CA GLY A 34 20.93 47.00 -43.57
C GLY A 34 19.93 46.22 -44.43
N GLY A 35 19.43 46.66 -45.58
CA GLY A 35 19.77 47.80 -46.42
C GLY A 35 19.87 47.32 -47.87
N HIS A 36 18.82 47.49 -48.67
CA HIS A 36 18.91 47.75 -50.12
C HIS A 36 17.52 48.09 -50.69
N ALA A 37 17.41 49.25 -51.33
CA ALA A 37 16.32 49.64 -52.24
C ALA A 37 16.78 49.31 -53.69
N PRO A 38 15.93 49.33 -54.74
CA PRO A 38 15.32 50.59 -55.21
C PRO A 38 13.88 50.48 -55.76
N ALA A 39 13.27 51.66 -55.91
CA ALA A 39 11.94 51.94 -56.47
C ALA A 39 11.90 51.86 -58.02
N PRO A 40 10.73 52.06 -58.69
CA PRO A 40 10.17 53.41 -58.91
C PRO A 40 8.62 53.55 -58.80
N ALA A 41 8.17 54.82 -58.77
CA ALA A 41 6.82 55.36 -58.45
C ALA A 41 5.90 55.55 -59.69
N PRO A 42 4.87 56.46 -59.72
CA PRO A 42 3.87 56.93 -58.73
C PRO A 42 2.40 56.87 -59.27
N GLY A 43 1.38 57.10 -58.43
CA GLY A 43 0.02 57.35 -58.95
C GLY A 43 -1.10 57.58 -57.93
N THR A 44 -1.35 58.86 -57.62
CA THR A 44 -2.63 59.49 -57.24
C THR A 44 -3.39 59.08 -55.97
N ASP A 45 -3.40 60.05 -55.07
CA ASP A 45 -4.34 60.37 -54.01
C ASP A 45 -5.82 60.16 -54.38
N ARG A 46 -6.53 59.39 -53.54
CA ARG A 46 -7.98 59.49 -53.40
C ARG A 46 -8.36 59.15 -51.96
N ALA A 47 -8.61 60.22 -51.21
CA ALA A 47 -9.72 60.32 -50.28
C ALA A 47 -9.80 59.23 -49.21
N ALA A 48 -9.31 59.58 -48.02
CA ALA A 48 -10.01 59.42 -46.74
C ALA A 48 -11.33 58.64 -46.79
N VAL A 49 -11.24 57.31 -46.85
CA VAL A 49 -12.32 56.43 -46.40
C VAL A 49 -11.63 55.24 -45.74
N GLN A 50 -12.07 54.93 -44.53
CA GLN A 50 -11.83 53.68 -43.79
C GLN A 50 -10.52 53.58 -42.97
N ASP A 51 -10.44 54.35 -41.89
CA ASP A 51 -9.68 53.90 -40.69
C ASP A 51 -10.67 53.61 -39.55
N ILE A 52 -11.60 52.70 -39.81
CA ILE A 52 -12.29 51.94 -38.77
C ILE A 52 -11.48 50.65 -38.66
N ARG A 53 -10.62 50.58 -37.65
CA ARG A 53 -9.91 49.33 -37.34
C ARG A 53 -10.94 48.31 -36.89
N ASP A 54 -11.00 47.24 -37.65
CA ASP A 54 -11.86 46.08 -37.45
C ASP A 54 -11.68 45.51 -36.03
N ILE A 55 -12.79 45.33 -35.31
CA ILE A 55 -12.80 44.56 -34.06
C ILE A 55 -12.50 43.12 -34.47
N LYS A 56 -11.42 42.53 -33.94
CA LYS A 56 -11.20 41.10 -34.09
C LYS A 56 -12.46 40.38 -33.62
N GLY A 57 -13.10 39.66 -34.54
CA GLY A 57 -14.31 38.90 -34.27
C GLY A 57 -14.14 37.99 -33.04
N PRO A 58 -15.24 37.63 -32.37
CA PRO A 58 -15.20 36.85 -31.13
C PRO A 58 -14.25 35.67 -31.28
N LEU A 59 -13.32 35.52 -30.34
CA LEU A 59 -12.56 34.29 -30.20
C LEU A 59 -13.59 33.18 -30.03
N GLU A 60 -13.82 32.40 -31.07
CA GLU A 60 -14.53 31.14 -30.94
C GLU A 60 -13.76 30.38 -29.87
N SER A 61 -14.34 30.28 -28.67
CA SER A 61 -13.87 29.35 -27.66
C SER A 61 -14.20 27.97 -28.19
N GLY A 62 -13.39 27.52 -29.16
CA GLY A 62 -13.39 26.15 -29.67
C GLY A 62 -13.36 25.29 -28.42
N SER A 63 -14.45 24.57 -28.21
CA SER A 63 -14.75 23.91 -26.95
C SER A 63 -13.52 23.14 -26.48
N ASP A 64 -12.85 23.60 -25.43
CA ASP A 64 -11.74 22.88 -24.77
C ASP A 64 -12.27 21.65 -24.01
N LEU A 65 -13.59 21.43 -24.03
CA LEU A 65 -14.29 20.30 -23.42
C LEU A 65 -13.74 18.91 -23.79
N PRO A 66 -13.39 18.57 -25.06
CA PRO A 66 -12.81 17.27 -25.37
C PRO A 66 -11.37 17.17 -24.86
N VAL A 67 -10.59 18.26 -24.85
CA VAL A 67 -9.22 18.28 -24.30
C VAL A 67 -9.27 18.09 -22.78
N LEU A 68 -10.17 18.80 -22.10
CA LEU A 68 -10.40 18.66 -20.67
C LEU A 68 -10.91 17.25 -20.31
N ALA A 69 -11.81 16.67 -21.12
CA ALA A 69 -12.32 15.32 -20.92
C ALA A 69 -11.20 14.27 -21.07
N VAL A 70 -10.32 14.41 -22.07
CA VAL A 70 -9.16 13.52 -22.25
C VAL A 70 -8.18 13.64 -21.08
N CYS A 71 -7.85 14.85 -20.65
CA CYS A 71 -6.98 15.08 -19.48
C CYS A 71 -7.56 14.46 -18.21
N THR A 72 -8.86 14.63 -17.98
CA THR A 72 -9.55 14.07 -16.80
C THR A 72 -9.58 12.54 -16.86
N GLY A 73 -9.83 11.97 -18.04
CA GLY A 73 -9.77 10.52 -18.26
C GLY A 73 -8.39 9.93 -17.99
N LEU A 74 -7.32 10.60 -18.41
CA LEU A 74 -5.94 10.18 -18.16
C LEU A 74 -5.59 10.24 -16.66
N ILE A 75 -6.04 11.27 -15.95
CA ILE A 75 -5.81 11.40 -14.51
C ILE A 75 -6.55 10.28 -13.75
N LEU A 76 -7.80 10.00 -14.10
CA LEU A 76 -8.58 8.93 -13.47
C LEU A 76 -8.02 7.54 -13.79
N ALA A 77 -7.61 7.31 -15.03
CA ALA A 77 -6.97 6.06 -15.44
C ALA A 77 -5.61 5.87 -14.74
N GLY A 78 -4.78 6.91 -14.68
CA GLY A 78 -3.50 6.89 -13.97
C GLY A 78 -3.66 6.69 -12.46
N GLY A 79 -4.59 7.40 -11.83
CA GLY A 79 -4.91 7.27 -10.41
C GLY A 79 -5.49 5.88 -10.08
N GLY A 80 -6.40 5.37 -10.91
CA GLY A 80 -6.96 4.03 -10.78
C GLY A 80 -5.92 2.93 -10.98
N MET A 81 -5.05 3.06 -11.96
CA MET A 81 -3.94 2.13 -12.21
C MET A 81 -2.92 2.16 -11.07
N LEU A 82 -2.56 3.34 -10.58
CA LEU A 82 -1.66 3.48 -9.43
C LEU A 82 -2.30 2.89 -8.17
N PHE A 83 -3.57 3.19 -7.90
CA PHE A 83 -4.32 2.59 -6.79
C PHE A 83 -4.39 1.07 -6.91
N PHE A 84 -4.63 0.53 -8.11
CA PHE A 84 -4.67 -0.90 -8.38
C PHE A 84 -3.30 -1.55 -8.18
N ILE A 85 -2.22 -0.94 -8.66
CA ILE A 85 -0.84 -1.40 -8.46
C ILE A 85 -0.46 -1.36 -6.99
N LEU A 86 -0.79 -0.29 -6.26
CA LEU A 86 -0.52 -0.19 -4.82
C LEU A 86 -1.34 -1.21 -4.01
N ARG A 87 -2.61 -1.41 -4.36
CA ARG A 87 -3.47 -2.43 -3.74
C ARG A 87 -2.96 -3.84 -4.03
N ARG A 88 -2.54 -4.11 -5.26
CA ARG A 88 -1.96 -5.41 -5.66
C ARG A 88 -0.61 -5.63 -4.99
N ARG A 89 0.25 -4.61 -4.92
CA ARG A 89 1.55 -4.67 -4.25
C ARG A 89 1.42 -4.86 -2.73
N ARG A 90 0.40 -4.29 -2.09
CA ARG A 90 0.08 -4.61 -0.68
C ARG A 90 -0.31 -6.08 -0.49
N ARG A 91 -0.97 -6.69 -1.49
CA ARG A 91 -1.33 -8.12 -1.48
C ARG A 91 -0.15 -9.04 -1.87
N THR A 92 0.71 -8.65 -2.81
CA THR A 92 1.83 -9.48 -3.28
C THR A 92 3.14 -9.27 -2.52
N ALA A 93 3.36 -8.12 -1.86
CA ALA A 93 4.44 -7.98 -0.88
C ALA A 93 4.31 -8.98 0.28
N SER A 94 3.10 -9.48 0.52
CA SER A 94 2.82 -10.59 1.44
C SER A 94 3.42 -11.92 0.99
N ALA A 95 3.75 -12.11 -0.30
CA ALA A 95 4.26 -13.38 -0.84
C ALA A 95 5.79 -13.50 -0.78
N ALA A 96 6.52 -12.39 -0.66
CA ALA A 96 7.98 -12.38 -0.52
C ALA A 96 8.45 -12.04 0.91
N ALA A 97 7.59 -11.42 1.71
CA ALA A 97 7.83 -11.24 3.14
C ALA A 97 7.55 -12.56 3.89
N PRO A 98 8.30 -12.87 4.96
CA PRO A 98 7.94 -13.99 5.83
C PRO A 98 6.51 -13.84 6.34
N SER A 99 5.74 -14.94 6.39
CA SER A 99 4.36 -14.94 6.91
C SER A 99 4.31 -14.31 8.30
N ALA A 100 3.15 -13.75 8.66
CA ALA A 100 2.94 -13.19 9.99
C ALA A 100 3.30 -14.22 11.08
N GLY A 101 2.95 -15.50 10.88
CA GLY A 101 3.33 -16.58 11.80
C GLY A 101 4.82 -16.84 11.85
N ARG A 102 5.53 -16.92 10.72
CA ARG A 102 7.01 -17.06 10.74
C ARG A 102 7.69 -15.92 11.50
N GLN A 103 7.23 -14.69 11.31
CA GLN A 103 7.77 -13.54 12.04
C GLN A 103 7.48 -13.62 13.54
N ALA A 104 6.26 -14.05 13.92
CA ALA A 104 5.90 -14.25 15.32
C ALA A 104 6.74 -15.35 15.96
N LEU A 105 6.85 -16.53 15.34
CA LEU A 105 7.67 -17.65 15.82
C LEU A 105 9.14 -17.25 15.98
N ALA A 106 9.71 -16.52 15.02
CA ALA A 106 11.08 -16.03 15.12
C ALA A 106 11.29 -15.09 16.32
N ARG A 107 10.29 -14.25 16.66
CA ARG A 107 10.34 -13.39 17.84
C ARG A 107 10.11 -14.17 19.14
N LEU A 108 9.26 -15.21 19.13
CA LEU A 108 9.06 -16.09 20.28
C LEU A 108 10.38 -16.80 20.65
N ALA A 109 11.13 -17.27 19.65
CA ALA A 109 12.46 -17.85 19.85
C ALA A 109 13.46 -16.85 20.48
N GLN A 110 13.32 -15.55 20.19
CA GLN A 110 14.19 -14.52 20.78
C GLN A 110 13.86 -14.27 22.26
N ILE A 111 12.58 -14.22 22.63
CA ILE A 111 12.21 -13.98 24.03
C ILE A 111 12.41 -15.22 24.92
N GLN A 112 12.56 -16.41 24.34
CA GLN A 112 12.87 -17.63 25.09
C GLN A 112 14.15 -17.49 25.92
N THR A 113 15.16 -16.77 25.42
CA THR A 113 16.41 -16.57 26.17
C THR A 113 16.20 -15.76 27.46
N LEU A 114 15.18 -14.90 27.51
CA LEU A 114 14.85 -14.09 28.69
C LEU A 114 14.41 -14.96 29.88
N MET A 115 13.93 -16.17 29.63
CA MET A 115 13.57 -17.13 30.68
C MET A 115 14.81 -17.78 31.33
N ALA A 116 15.88 -17.94 30.55
CA ALA A 116 17.18 -18.41 31.04
C ALA A 116 17.87 -17.33 31.89
N ASP A 117 17.73 -16.07 31.46
CA ASP A 117 18.31 -14.89 32.13
C ASP A 117 17.49 -14.41 33.36
N ASP A 118 16.41 -15.11 33.72
CA ASP A 118 15.51 -14.77 34.84
C ASP A 118 14.90 -13.35 34.74
N ARG A 119 14.43 -12.99 33.54
CA ARG A 119 13.82 -11.67 33.22
C ARG A 119 12.31 -11.80 32.92
N PRO A 120 11.47 -12.16 33.91
CA PRO A 120 10.05 -12.47 33.69
C PRO A 120 9.23 -11.28 33.20
N ASP A 121 9.55 -10.06 33.65
CA ASP A 121 8.82 -8.85 33.25
C ASP A 121 9.01 -8.53 31.77
N GLU A 122 10.24 -8.71 31.27
CA GLU A 122 10.59 -8.49 29.87
C GLU A 122 10.07 -9.59 28.97
N PHE A 123 10.08 -10.83 29.46
CA PHE A 123 9.40 -11.94 28.78
C PHE A 123 7.91 -11.64 28.62
N ALA A 124 7.23 -11.23 29.70
CA ALA A 124 5.80 -10.91 29.68
C ALA A 124 5.47 -9.75 28.72
N ALA A 125 6.27 -8.68 28.74
CA ALA A 125 6.12 -7.56 27.82
C ALA A 125 6.34 -7.98 26.36
N GLY A 126 7.43 -8.72 26.10
CA GLY A 126 7.77 -9.23 24.78
C GLY A 126 6.70 -10.17 24.21
N LEU A 127 6.19 -11.09 25.02
CA LEU A 127 5.14 -12.03 24.61
C LEU A 127 3.85 -11.29 24.23
N ALA A 128 3.45 -10.30 25.04
CA ALA A 128 2.26 -9.51 24.77
C ALA A 128 2.40 -8.68 23.48
N ASP A 129 3.59 -8.12 23.22
CA ASP A 129 3.87 -7.37 21.99
C ASP A 129 3.88 -8.27 20.75
N ILE A 130 4.41 -9.50 20.87
CA ILE A 130 4.39 -10.50 19.80
C ILE A 130 2.97 -10.93 19.48
N LEU A 131 2.15 -11.22 20.50
CA LEU A 131 0.72 -11.54 20.32
C LEU A 131 -0.01 -10.42 19.59
N ARG A 132 0.13 -9.17 20.04
CA ARG A 132 -0.52 -8.02 19.38
C ARG A 132 -0.05 -7.86 17.94
N PHE A 133 1.25 -7.99 17.68
CA PHE A 133 1.78 -7.97 16.32
C PHE A 133 1.16 -9.05 15.43
N TYR A 134 1.11 -10.29 15.94
CA TYR A 134 0.61 -11.42 15.16
C TYR A 134 -0.86 -11.21 14.80
N LEU A 135 -1.67 -10.80 15.79
CA LEU A 135 -3.10 -10.58 15.60
C LEU A 135 -3.40 -9.44 14.62
N GLU A 136 -2.61 -8.38 14.67
CA GLU A 136 -2.70 -7.27 13.73
C GLU A 136 -2.25 -7.66 12.32
N SER A 137 -1.18 -8.44 12.20
CA SER A 137 -0.61 -8.81 10.91
C SER A 137 -1.42 -9.90 10.20
N ARG A 138 -1.89 -10.92 10.94
CA ARG A 138 -2.61 -12.09 10.40
C ARG A 138 -4.10 -11.84 10.22
N PHE A 139 -4.73 -11.18 11.20
CA PHE A 139 -6.19 -11.00 11.25
C PHE A 139 -6.63 -9.55 11.03
N HIS A 140 -5.69 -8.62 10.80
CA HIS A 140 -5.98 -7.19 10.58
C HIS A 140 -6.75 -6.54 11.73
N LEU A 141 -6.51 -7.03 12.96
CA LEU A 141 -7.14 -6.50 14.16
C LEU A 141 -6.28 -5.37 14.75
N PRO A 142 -6.86 -4.24 15.19
CA PRO A 142 -6.12 -3.12 15.76
C PRO A 142 -5.65 -3.40 17.20
N ALA A 143 -4.84 -4.45 17.39
CA ALA A 143 -4.42 -4.95 18.69
C ALA A 143 -3.40 -4.02 19.38
N ARG A 144 -2.51 -3.39 18.61
CA ARG A 144 -1.45 -2.52 19.14
C ARG A 144 -1.96 -1.13 19.55
N ASN A 145 -3.03 -0.66 18.92
CA ASN A 145 -3.62 0.65 19.20
C ASN A 145 -4.66 0.61 20.34
N ARG A 146 -4.82 -0.54 21.00
CA ARG A 146 -5.83 -0.74 22.05
C ARG A 146 -5.18 -1.33 23.30
N THR A 147 -5.77 -1.01 24.45
CA THR A 147 -5.45 -1.71 25.69
C THR A 147 -5.90 -3.17 25.60
N SER A 148 -5.30 -4.07 26.39
CA SER A 148 -5.63 -5.51 26.37
C SER A 148 -7.12 -5.77 26.62
N SER A 149 -7.71 -5.06 27.59
CA SER A 149 -9.11 -5.21 27.96
C SER A 149 -10.05 -4.75 26.85
N GLU A 150 -9.76 -3.61 26.22
CA GLU A 150 -10.53 -3.12 25.07
C GLU A 150 -10.39 -4.02 23.85
N PHE A 151 -9.18 -4.53 23.61
CA PHE A 151 -8.93 -5.46 22.51
C PHE A 151 -9.76 -6.73 22.69
N VAL A 152 -9.65 -7.40 23.83
CA VAL A 152 -10.41 -8.63 24.09
C VAL A 152 -11.92 -8.39 24.07
N ARG A 153 -12.41 -7.29 24.66
CA ARG A 153 -13.83 -6.92 24.59
C ARG A 153 -14.29 -6.73 23.15
N SER A 154 -13.47 -6.09 22.32
CA SER A 154 -13.80 -5.89 20.91
C SER A 154 -13.83 -7.17 20.07
N LEU A 155 -13.17 -8.24 20.52
CA LEU A 155 -13.25 -9.55 19.86
C LEU A 155 -14.49 -10.34 20.28
N ALA A 156 -14.92 -10.20 21.53
CA ALA A 156 -16.11 -10.87 22.06
C ALA A 156 -17.42 -10.23 21.54
N ASP A 157 -17.49 -8.89 21.55
CA ASP A 157 -18.73 -8.16 21.28
C ASP A 157 -18.79 -7.57 19.85
N GLY A 158 -17.70 -7.68 19.09
CA GLY A 158 -17.55 -7.03 17.79
C GLY A 158 -17.93 -7.92 16.60
N PRO A 159 -18.52 -7.36 15.52
CA PRO A 159 -18.91 -8.10 14.30
C PRO A 159 -17.72 -8.50 13.40
N GLY A 160 -16.51 -8.70 13.95
CA GLY A 160 -15.28 -8.75 13.15
C GLY A 160 -14.20 -9.73 13.59
N ALA A 161 -14.38 -10.49 14.67
CA ALA A 161 -13.43 -11.54 15.02
C ALA A 161 -13.62 -12.75 14.09
N PRO A 162 -12.59 -13.16 13.33
CA PRO A 162 -12.69 -14.32 12.44
C PRO A 162 -13.13 -15.58 13.19
N PRO A 163 -13.93 -16.48 12.59
CA PRO A 163 -14.39 -17.70 13.26
C PRO A 163 -13.24 -18.52 13.86
N LEU A 164 -12.13 -18.61 13.12
CA LEU A 164 -10.92 -19.29 13.55
C LEU A 164 -10.34 -18.71 14.86
N LEU A 165 -10.56 -17.42 15.16
CA LEU A 165 -10.08 -16.80 16.39
C LEU A 165 -11.03 -16.99 17.58
N GLN A 166 -12.33 -17.23 17.33
CA GLN A 166 -13.35 -17.40 18.37
C GLN A 166 -13.00 -18.54 19.33
N ASP A 167 -12.53 -19.67 18.79
CA ASP A 167 -12.13 -20.86 19.55
C ASP A 167 -10.87 -20.64 20.43
N HIS A 168 -10.21 -19.50 20.30
CA HIS A 168 -9.01 -19.15 21.05
C HIS A 168 -9.18 -17.90 21.93
N LEU A 169 -10.37 -17.26 21.95
CA LEU A 169 -10.55 -15.99 22.67
C LEU A 169 -10.32 -16.09 24.17
N ASP A 170 -10.78 -17.15 24.83
CA ASP A 170 -10.59 -17.32 26.26
C ASP A 170 -9.13 -17.48 26.64
N ARG A 171 -8.38 -18.27 25.85
CA ARG A 171 -6.93 -18.42 26.00
C ARG A 171 -6.20 -17.11 25.77
N LEU A 172 -6.56 -16.38 24.73
CA LEU A 172 -5.97 -15.08 24.41
C LEU A 172 -6.22 -14.05 25.52
N ARG A 173 -7.44 -14.02 26.08
CA ARG A 173 -7.79 -13.19 27.24
C ARG A 173 -6.91 -13.53 28.44
N GLN A 174 -6.75 -14.82 28.73
CA GLN A 174 -5.94 -15.29 29.85
C GLN A 174 -4.47 -14.88 29.69
N TRP A 175 -3.86 -15.10 28.52
CA TRP A 175 -2.46 -14.76 28.30
C TRP A 175 -2.19 -13.27 28.41
N LEU A 176 -3.03 -12.43 27.79
CA LEU A 176 -2.88 -10.98 27.88
C LEU A 176 -3.07 -10.47 29.32
N HIS A 177 -4.00 -11.07 30.07
CA HIS A 177 -4.20 -10.73 31.48
C HIS A 177 -2.98 -11.06 32.33
N LEU A 178 -2.39 -12.25 32.16
CA LEU A 178 -1.17 -12.66 32.86
C LEU A 178 0.01 -11.72 32.54
N CYS A 179 0.18 -11.34 31.26
CA CYS A 179 1.19 -10.37 30.86
C CYS A 179 0.99 -9.01 31.54
N ASP A 180 -0.25 -8.51 31.61
CA ASP A 180 -0.56 -7.24 32.27
C ASP A 180 -0.32 -7.31 33.79
N MET A 181 -0.63 -8.44 34.43
CA MET A 181 -0.30 -8.65 35.86
C MET A 181 1.20 -8.63 36.11
N ALA A 182 2.00 -9.31 35.28
CA ALA A 182 3.45 -9.28 35.39
C ALA A 182 4.00 -7.85 35.24
N LYS A 183 3.50 -7.11 34.25
CA LYS A 183 3.96 -5.75 33.95
C LYS A 183 3.57 -4.71 35.00
N PHE A 184 2.36 -4.80 35.56
CA PHE A 184 1.78 -3.72 36.36
C PHE A 184 1.55 -4.08 37.83
N ALA A 185 1.35 -5.36 38.16
CA ALA A 185 1.02 -5.80 39.52
C ALA A 185 2.23 -6.30 40.32
N ARG A 186 3.46 -6.18 39.78
CA ARG A 186 4.70 -6.74 40.38
C ARG A 186 4.56 -8.22 40.75
N SER A 187 3.79 -8.96 39.94
CA SER A 187 3.54 -10.39 40.12
C SER A 187 4.29 -11.13 39.01
N PRO A 188 5.58 -11.45 39.19
CA PRO A 188 6.39 -12.06 38.15
C PRO A 188 5.84 -13.44 37.79
N LEU A 189 5.93 -13.79 36.50
CA LEU A 189 5.62 -15.14 36.04
C LEU A 189 6.68 -16.11 36.56
N SER A 190 6.24 -17.27 37.04
CA SER A 190 7.16 -18.36 37.33
C SER A 190 7.76 -18.92 36.03
N ARG A 191 8.93 -19.56 36.11
CA ARG A 191 9.54 -20.23 34.95
C ARG A 191 8.58 -21.19 34.25
N GLN A 192 7.85 -21.99 35.02
CA GLN A 192 6.85 -22.92 34.49
C GLN A 192 5.70 -22.20 33.77
N GLN A 193 5.25 -21.04 34.28
CA GLN A 193 4.22 -20.23 33.61
C GLN A 193 4.75 -19.65 32.29
N MET A 194 6.00 -19.17 32.27
CA MET A 194 6.63 -18.67 31.06
C MET A 194 6.77 -19.77 29.99
N GLU A 195 7.23 -20.97 30.37
CA GLU A 195 7.34 -22.14 29.48
C GLU A 195 5.97 -22.51 28.89
N ALA A 196 4.97 -22.69 29.76
CA ALA A 196 3.62 -23.05 29.32
C ALA A 196 3.00 -21.99 28.40
N MET A 197 3.21 -20.71 28.68
CA MET A 197 2.73 -19.62 27.82
C MET A 197 3.46 -19.57 26.49
N LEU A 198 4.78 -19.77 26.48
CA LEU A 198 5.58 -19.78 25.25
C LEU A 198 5.12 -20.89 24.32
N ASP A 199 4.96 -22.11 24.84
CA ASP A 199 4.51 -23.28 24.07
C ASP A 199 3.09 -23.07 23.55
N ALA A 200 2.16 -22.65 24.41
CA ALA A 200 0.78 -22.45 24.01
C ALA A 200 0.60 -21.34 22.95
N VAL A 201 1.42 -20.29 23.00
CA VAL A 201 1.40 -19.22 22.00
C VAL A 201 2.05 -19.67 20.68
N GLN A 202 3.11 -20.49 20.72
CA GLN A 202 3.67 -21.10 19.52
C GLN A 202 2.65 -21.98 18.82
N ASP A 203 1.98 -22.87 19.56
CA ASP A 203 0.94 -23.75 19.04
C ASP A 203 -0.21 -22.95 18.43
N PHE A 204 -0.64 -21.88 19.11
CA PHE A 204 -1.65 -20.97 18.57
C PHE A 204 -1.21 -20.35 17.24
N VAL A 205 0.02 -19.83 17.15
CA VAL A 205 0.53 -19.24 15.90
C VAL A 205 0.57 -20.29 14.78
N VAL A 206 1.06 -21.50 15.05
CA VAL A 206 1.13 -22.58 14.05
C VAL A 206 -0.27 -22.99 13.59
N ALA A 207 -1.21 -23.18 14.52
CA ALA A 207 -2.58 -23.58 14.21
C ALA A 207 -3.34 -22.53 13.39
N THR A 208 -2.97 -21.25 13.54
CA THR A 208 -3.69 -20.13 12.95
C THR A 208 -2.98 -19.45 11.75
N ASP A 209 -1.73 -19.81 11.45
CA ASP A 209 -0.97 -19.37 10.27
C ASP A 209 -1.33 -20.16 8.99
N VAL A 210 -2.41 -20.95 8.98
CA VAL A 210 -2.86 -21.67 7.79
C VAL A 210 -3.31 -20.67 6.72
N GLU A 211 -2.57 -20.62 5.61
CA GLU A 211 -2.92 -19.87 4.39
C GLU A 211 -4.27 -20.39 3.85
N PRO A 212 -5.22 -19.52 3.46
CA PRO A 212 -6.40 -20.00 2.74
C PRO A 212 -5.92 -20.77 1.50
N PRO A 213 -6.51 -21.94 1.17
CA PRO A 213 -6.15 -22.63 -0.06
C PRO A 213 -6.33 -21.64 -1.22
N ALA A 214 -5.26 -21.42 -1.97
CA ALA A 214 -5.29 -20.65 -3.20
C ALA A 214 -6.41 -21.26 -4.05
N ALA A 215 -7.48 -20.48 -4.30
CA ALA A 215 -8.59 -20.94 -5.10
C ALA A 215 -8.06 -21.49 -6.42
N ASP A 216 -8.18 -22.81 -6.60
CA ASP A 216 -7.74 -23.55 -7.77
C ASP A 216 -8.33 -22.91 -9.02
N THR A 217 -7.53 -22.10 -9.70
CA THR A 217 -7.80 -21.64 -11.06
C THR A 217 -7.37 -22.77 -12.00
N THR A 218 -8.02 -23.92 -11.87
CA THR A 218 -7.81 -25.07 -12.77
C THR A 218 -9.12 -25.80 -13.01
N ALA A 219 -10.18 -25.07 -13.33
CA ALA A 219 -11.29 -25.61 -14.09
C ALA A 219 -11.14 -25.18 -15.56
N THR A 220 -10.14 -25.75 -16.24
CA THR A 220 -10.15 -25.89 -17.69
C THR A 220 -11.30 -26.83 -18.02
N GLY A 221 -12.50 -26.28 -18.18
CA GLY A 221 -13.63 -26.96 -18.78
C GLY A 221 -13.37 -27.14 -20.26
N LYS A 222 -12.86 -28.33 -20.63
CA LYS A 222 -12.92 -28.86 -21.99
C LYS A 222 -14.40 -28.79 -22.46
N PRO A 223 -14.71 -28.28 -23.67
CA PRO A 223 -16.09 -28.28 -24.16
C PRO A 223 -16.58 -29.72 -24.29
N PRO A 224 -17.85 -30.03 -24.02
CA PRO A 224 -18.38 -31.36 -24.31
C PRO A 224 -18.35 -31.58 -25.82
N GLU A 225 -17.47 -32.48 -26.23
CA GLU A 225 -17.41 -33.08 -27.55
C GLU A 225 -18.68 -33.91 -27.73
N ASN A 226 -19.63 -33.36 -28.48
CA ASN A 226 -20.90 -34.00 -28.82
C ASN A 226 -20.64 -35.08 -29.87
N ASP A 227 -20.32 -36.28 -29.41
CA ASP A 227 -20.33 -37.48 -30.23
C ASP A 227 -21.78 -37.91 -30.43
N ARG A 228 -22.38 -37.46 -31.54
CA ARG A 228 -23.60 -38.04 -32.10
C ARG A 228 -23.25 -38.58 -33.48
N SER A 229 -22.64 -39.75 -33.47
CA SER A 229 -22.65 -40.67 -34.58
C SER A 229 -23.48 -41.90 -34.19
N GLU A 230 -24.65 -42.01 -34.85
CA GLU A 230 -25.24 -43.25 -35.40
C GLU A 230 -25.56 -44.40 -34.42
N GLY A 231 -26.72 -45.06 -34.41
CA GLY A 231 -27.81 -45.24 -35.36
C GLY A 231 -28.59 -46.49 -34.93
N GLN A 232 -29.69 -46.76 -35.64
CA GLN A 232 -30.31 -48.09 -35.79
C GLN A 232 -30.92 -48.77 -34.56
N SER A 233 -32.25 -48.70 -34.44
CA SER A 233 -33.17 -49.82 -34.72
C SER A 233 -34.62 -49.34 -34.65
#